data_AF-A0A939JJ56-F1
#
_entry.id   AF-A0A939JJ56-F1
#
_cell.length_a   1.000
_cell.length_b   1.000
_cell.length_c   1.000
_cell.angle_alpha   90.00
_cell.angle_beta   90.00
_cell.angle_gamma   90.00
#
_symmetry.space_group_name_H-M   'P 1'
#
loop_
_entity.id
_entity.type
_entity.pdbx_description
1 polymer ?
#
loop_
_entity_poly.entity_id
_entity_poly.type
_entity_poly.pdbx_seq_one_letter_code
_entity_poly.pdbx_strand_id
1 'polypeptide(L)' 'FKLDHLATRMRRNGENLLVLAGEEPGRRWTRPVPLVDVLRAAASEVEQYERIELSAVPATEVAGRVV' A
#
# COMPACT_ATOMS: atom_id res chain seq x y z
N PHE A 1 -7.23 -10.05 9.20
CA PHE A 1 -7.14 -9.74 7.75
C PHE A 1 -8.39 -9.09 7.16
N LYS A 2 -9.63 -9.62 7.25
CA LYS A 2 -10.82 -8.92 6.70
C LYS A 2 -11.06 -7.52 7.29
N LEU A 3 -10.95 -7.38 8.61
CA LEU A 3 -11.08 -6.09 9.29
C LEU A 3 -9.90 -5.15 8.97
N ASP A 4 -8.67 -5.68 8.96
CA ASP A 4 -7.47 -4.92 8.59
C ASP A 4 -7.51 -4.44 7.13
N HIS A 5 -8.09 -5.24 6.24
CA HIS A 5 -8.32 -4.90 4.84
C HIS A 5 -9.33 -3.75 4.70
N LEU A 6 -10.45 -3.84 5.41
CA LEU A 6 -11.43 -2.75 5.46
C LEU A 6 -10.79 -1.46 6.00
N ALA A 7 -10.03 -1.56 7.09
CA ALA A 7 -9.32 -0.42 7.68
C ALA A 7 -8.30 0.20 6.69
N THR A 8 -7.58 -0.64 5.95
CA THR A 8 -6.62 -0.22 4.91
C THR A 8 -7.34 0.55 3.78
N ARG A 9 -8.47 0.03 3.30
CA ARG A 9 -9.32 0.66 2.29
C ARG A 9 -9.93 1.98 2.75
N MET A 10 -10.43 2.03 3.99
CA MET A 10 -10.98 3.24 4.59
C MET A 10 -9.91 4.33 4.72
N ARG A 11 -8.69 3.97 5.17
CA ARG A 11 -7.54 4.89 5.20
C ARG A 11 -7.24 5.43 3.80
N ARG A 12 -7.23 4.57 2.76
CA ARG A 12 -6.93 5.02 1.39
C ARG A 12 -8.01 5.92 0.80
N ASN A 13 -9.27 5.67 1.11
CA ASN A 13 -10.36 6.55 0.73
C ASN A 13 -10.18 7.95 1.35
N GLY A 14 -9.88 8.02 2.65
CA GLY A 14 -9.55 9.27 3.32
C GLY A 14 -8.35 9.99 2.69
N GLU A 15 -7.27 9.27 2.38
CA GLU A 15 -6.11 9.84 1.67
C GLU A 15 -6.49 10.42 0.29
N ASN A 16 -7.32 9.72 -0.48
CA ASN A 16 -7.78 10.21 -1.77
C ASN A 16 -8.64 11.47 -1.62
N LEU A 17 -9.50 11.54 -0.60
CA LEU A 17 -10.30 12.73 -0.32
C LEU A 17 -9.43 13.93 0.07
N LEU A 18 -8.35 13.72 0.83
CA LEU A 18 -7.37 14.77 1.14
C LEU A 18 -6.68 15.29 -0.14
N VAL A 19 -6.24 14.38 -1.02
CA VAL A 19 -5.64 14.78 -2.31
C VAL A 19 -6.65 15.56 -3.17
N LEU A 20 -7.91 15.15 -3.23
CA LEU A 20 -8.96 15.87 -3.94
C LEU A 20 -9.27 17.24 -3.31
N ALA A 21 -9.07 17.39 -1.99
CA ALA A 21 -9.18 18.65 -1.28
C ALA A 21 -7.96 19.57 -1.48
N GLY A 22 -6.93 19.13 -2.22
CA GLY A 22 -5.72 19.89 -2.49
C GLY A 22 -4.60 19.70 -1.47
N GLU A 23 -4.76 18.79 -0.52
CA GLU A 23 -3.73 18.47 0.48
C GLU A 23 -2.67 17.52 -0.08
N GLU A 24 -1.43 17.68 0.37
CA GLU A 24 -0.36 16.75 0.02
C GLU A 24 -0.55 15.40 0.75
N PRO A 25 -0.19 14.26 0.11
CA PRO A 25 -0.22 12.96 0.78
C PRO A 25 0.65 12.98 2.04
N GLY A 26 0.03 12.73 3.20
CA GLY A 26 0.72 12.80 4.50
C GLY A 26 1.87 11.79 4.70
N ARG A 27 1.97 10.76 3.84
CA ARG A 27 3.04 9.76 3.90
C ARG A 27 3.94 9.82 2.67
N ARG A 28 5.15 10.35 2.85
CA ARG A 28 6.27 10.19 1.91
C ARG A 28 7.18 9.07 2.42
N TRP A 29 7.47 8.09 1.56
CA TRP A 29 8.41 7.01 1.90
C TRP A 29 9.84 7.51 1.68
N THR A 30 10.57 7.77 2.76
CA THR A 30 11.93 8.34 2.69
C THR A 30 13.03 7.29 2.69
N ARG A 31 12.70 6.03 2.98
CA ARG A 31 13.63 4.89 2.97
C ARG A 31 13.17 3.85 1.96
N PRO A 32 14.09 3.08 1.37
CA PRO A 32 13.75 1.92 0.57
C PRO A 32 12.84 0.95 1.35
N VAL A 33 11.93 0.31 0.62
CA VAL A 33 10.91 -0.60 1.18
C VAL A 33 11.11 -1.99 0.60
N PRO A 34 11.13 -3.06 1.41
CA PRO A 34 11.22 -4.41 0.87
C PRO A 34 10.09 -4.69 -0.14
N LEU A 35 10.42 -5.29 -1.29
CA LEU A 35 9.44 -5.60 -2.34
C LEU A 35 8.29 -6.46 -1.81
N VAL A 36 8.58 -7.40 -0.90
CA VAL A 36 7.56 -8.24 -0.25
C VAL A 36 6.53 -7.40 0.53
N ASP A 37 6.96 -6.32 1.16
CA ASP A 37 6.05 -5.45 1.93
C ASP A 37 5.21 -4.58 0.98
N VAL A 38 5.79 -4.12 -0.13
CA VAL A 38 5.05 -3.42 -1.20
C VAL A 38 3.98 -4.34 -1.79
N LEU A 39 4.33 -5.59 -2.09
CA LEU A 39 3.39 -6.58 -2.64
C LEU A 39 2.30 -6.96 -1.64
N ARG A 40 2.63 -7.12 -0.35
CA ARG A 40 1.65 -7.36 0.72
C ARG A 40 0.70 -6.18 0.87
N ALA A 41 1.22 -4.96 0.84
CA ALA A 41 0.40 -3.74 0.89
C ALA A 41 -0.56 -3.70 -0.31
N ALA A 42 -0.07 -3.94 -1.53
CA ALA A 42 -0.91 -3.95 -2.73
C ALA A 42 -1.97 -5.07 -2.68
N ALA A 43 -1.61 -6.29 -2.27
CA ALA A 43 -2.55 -7.38 -2.09
C ALA A 43 -3.64 -7.06 -1.06
N SER A 44 -3.26 -6.33 0.00
CA SER A 44 -4.19 -5.86 1.04
C SER A 44 -5.14 -4.76 0.57
N GLU A 45 -5.04 -4.27 -0.66
CA GLU A 45 -6.01 -3.33 -1.26
C GLU A 45 -7.05 -4.03 -2.14
N VAL A 46 -6.87 -5.33 -2.41
CA VAL A 46 -7.78 -6.14 -3.22
C VAL A 46 -8.84 -6.78 -2.34
N GLU A 47 -10.12 -6.59 -2.69
CA GLU A 47 -11.27 -7.08 -1.91
C GLU A 47 -11.22 -8.60 -1.63
N GLN A 48 -10.77 -9.36 -2.62
CA GLN A 48 -10.57 -10.80 -2.52
C GLN A 48 -9.09 -11.13 -2.27
N TYR A 49 -8.44 -10.46 -1.31
CA TYR A 49 -7.01 -10.64 -0.99
C TYR A 49 -6.64 -12.11 -0.72
N GLU A 50 -7.58 -12.91 -0.22
CA GLU A 50 -7.40 -14.36 0.06
C GLU A 50 -7.11 -15.17 -1.22
N ARG A 51 -7.43 -14.63 -2.39
CA ARG A 51 -7.14 -15.25 -3.70
C ARG A 51 -5.74 -14.91 -4.23
N ILE A 52 -4.99 -14.07 -3.53
CA ILE A 52 -3.66 -13.61 -3.96
C ILE A 52 -2.60 -14.47 -3.29
N GLU A 53 -1.83 -15.17 -4.11
CA GLU A 53 -0.64 -15.90 -3.68
C GLU A 53 0.63 -15.18 -4.14
N LEU A 54 1.49 -14.82 -3.19
CA LEU A 54 2.82 -14.29 -3.48
C LEU A 54 3.81 -15.46 -3.53
N SER A 55 4.41 -15.70 -4.70
CA SER A 55 5.41 -16.75 -4.89
C SER A 55 6.71 -16.17 -5.45
N ALA A 56 7.84 -16.78 -5.07
CA ALA A 56 9.18 -16.44 -5.57
C ALA A 56 9.53 -14.93 -5.55
N VAL A 57 9.12 -14.20 -4.52
CA VAL A 57 9.43 -12.76 -4.39
C VAL A 57 10.93 -12.60 -4.08
N PRO A 58 11.72 -11.91 -4.93
CA PRO A 58 13.13 -11.69 -4.68
C PRO A 58 13.35 -10.73 -3.50
N ALA A 59 14.48 -10.92 -2.80
CA ALA A 59 14.93 -10.00 -1.76
C ALA A 59 15.49 -8.72 -2.40
N THR A 60 14.62 -7.79 -2.75
CA THR A 60 14.95 -6.51 -3.36
C THR A 60 14.19 -5.38 -2.69
N GLU A 61 14.74 -4.19 -2.72
CA GLU A 61 14.12 -2.98 -2.15
C GLU A 61 13.58 -2.07 -3.25
N VAL A 62 12.44 -1.44 -2.98
CA VAL A 62 11.81 -0.42 -3.81
C VAL A 62 12.20 0.95 -3.28
N ALA A 63 12.86 1.75 -4.12
CA ALA A 63 13.19 3.13 -3.78
C ALA A 63 11.91 3.96 -3.66
N GLY A 64 11.66 4.54 -2.47
CA GLY A 64 10.46 5.32 -2.17
C GLY A 64 10.40 6.73 -2.78
N ARG A 65 11.15 7.00 -3.86
CA ARG A 65 11.24 8.36 -4.43
C ARG A 65 9.88 8.76 -5.03
N VAL A 66 9.19 9.66 -4.35
CA VAL A 66 8.12 10.48 -4.94
C VAL A 66 8.83 11.59 -5.71
N VAL A 67 8.66 11.63 -7.04
CA VAL A 67 9.16 12.72 -7.90
C VAL A 67 8.04 13.72 -8.12
#